data_AF-A0A7W0JH52-F1
#
_entry.id   AF-A0A7W0JH52-F1
#
_cell.length_a   1.000
_cell.length_b   1.000
_cell.length_c   1.000
_cell.angle_alpha   90.00
_cell.angle_beta   90.00
_cell.angle_gamma   90.00
#
_symmetry.space_group_name_H-M   'P 1'
#
loop_
_entity.id
_entity.type
_entity.pdbx_description
1 polymer ?
#
loop_
_entity_poly.entity_id
_entity_poly.type
_entity_poly.pdbx_seq_one_letter_code
_entity_poly.pdbx_strand_id
1 'polypeptide(L)'
;MMALNSVARADSFTITGVNGTGVTASISNYSLVGNQFTFTITNTSVAPGSTGTITNLGFALPGNRANNFTLVSSTNSNYTIAHDLNATSGSQNFVSSFDLVLIDKPNGNPTFGGGSVKNGIAGGTSATFTIAGDFSGLTADQVAHAIFARFQAVNGDGSDVAGNGTSPVPEPMSMLLFGTGLAGVAARARRRRQGAKE
;
A
#
# COMPACT_ATOMS: atom_id res chain seq x y z
N MET A 1 21.02 30.76 -24.56
CA MET A 1 20.69 30.10 -23.28
C MET A 1 19.53 29.17 -23.57
N MET A 2 19.81 27.89 -23.86
CA MET A 2 18.77 26.89 -24.14
C MET A 2 18.27 26.35 -22.80
N ALA A 3 16.99 26.57 -22.50
CA ALA A 3 16.33 25.92 -21.38
C ALA A 3 16.22 24.42 -21.70
N LEU A 4 16.90 23.59 -20.91
CA LEU A 4 16.64 22.16 -20.88
C LEU A 4 15.26 22.00 -20.25
N ASN A 5 14.24 21.72 -21.08
CA ASN A 5 12.96 21.24 -20.57
C ASN A 5 13.23 19.90 -19.89
N SER A 6 13.27 19.89 -18.55
CA SER A 6 13.25 18.63 -17.82
C SER A 6 11.93 17.94 -18.17
N VAL A 7 12.02 16.77 -18.79
CA VAL A 7 10.86 15.89 -18.93
C VAL A 7 10.54 15.45 -17.50
N ALA A 8 9.52 16.03 -16.89
CA ALA A 8 8.98 15.51 -15.64
C ALA A 8 8.55 14.07 -15.92
N ARG A 9 9.35 13.10 -15.48
CA ARG A 9 8.87 11.72 -15.41
C ARG A 9 7.78 11.74 -14.36
N ALA A 10 6.55 11.44 -14.79
CA ALA A 10 5.50 11.14 -13.84
C ALA A 10 5.95 9.89 -13.08
N ASP A 11 6.36 10.07 -11.84
CA ASP A 11 6.70 8.95 -10.99
C ASP A 11 5.43 8.12 -10.79
N SER A 12 5.50 6.86 -11.20
CA SER A 12 4.40 5.91 -11.06
C SER A 12 4.94 4.60 -10.53
N PHE A 13 4.18 3.94 -9.67
CA PHE A 13 4.50 2.61 -9.18
C PHE A 13 3.24 1.74 -9.14
N THR A 14 3.45 0.44 -9.04
CA THR A 14 2.38 -0.56 -9.00
C THR A 14 2.23 -1.12 -7.60
N ILE A 15 0.99 -1.22 -7.15
CA ILE A 15 0.60 -1.99 -5.97
C ILE A 15 -0.02 -3.31 -6.43
N THR A 16 0.27 -4.39 -5.71
CA THR A 16 -0.15 -5.74 -6.06
C THR A 16 -0.88 -6.38 -4.88
N GLY A 17 -1.94 -7.14 -5.18
CA GLY A 17 -2.69 -7.91 -4.19
C GLY A 17 -1.79 -8.85 -3.39
N VAL A 18 -1.94 -8.84 -2.05
CA VAL A 18 -1.06 -9.59 -1.14
C VAL A 18 -1.43 -11.06 -1.02
N ASN A 19 -2.65 -11.45 -1.44
CA ASN A 19 -3.13 -12.83 -1.35
C ASN A 19 -2.87 -13.65 -2.63
N GLY A 20 -2.02 -13.16 -3.54
CA GLY A 20 -1.66 -13.89 -4.76
C GLY A 20 -2.77 -13.97 -5.82
N THR A 21 -3.80 -13.12 -5.73
CA THR A 21 -4.93 -13.11 -6.67
C THR A 21 -4.61 -12.46 -8.02
N GLY A 22 -3.43 -11.82 -8.13
CA GLY A 22 -2.96 -11.16 -9.35
C GLY A 22 -3.57 -9.78 -9.63
N VAL A 23 -4.43 -9.26 -8.75
CA VAL A 23 -4.96 -7.89 -8.88
C VAL A 23 -3.86 -6.87 -8.71
N THR A 24 -3.92 -5.80 -9.50
CA THR A 24 -2.93 -4.73 -9.53
C THR A 24 -3.59 -3.37 -9.73
N ALA A 25 -2.92 -2.33 -9.24
CA ALA A 25 -3.22 -0.94 -9.59
C ALA A 25 -1.93 -0.13 -9.73
N SER A 26 -1.96 0.91 -10.55
CA SER A 26 -0.87 1.87 -10.68
C SER A 26 -1.26 3.20 -10.03
N ILE A 27 -0.36 3.74 -9.20
CA ILE A 27 -0.46 5.09 -8.63
C ILE A 27 0.49 5.98 -9.43
N SER A 28 -0.01 7.13 -9.88
CA SER A 28 0.70 8.05 -10.77
C SER A 28 0.24 9.49 -10.57
N ASN A 29 0.95 10.44 -11.19
CA ASN A 29 0.61 11.87 -11.17
C ASN A 29 0.38 12.41 -9.76
N TYR A 30 1.15 11.90 -8.79
CA TYR A 30 0.99 12.32 -7.40
C TYR A 30 1.83 13.56 -7.10
N SER A 31 1.29 14.45 -6.28
CA SER A 31 1.94 15.69 -5.88
C SER A 31 1.43 16.13 -4.51
N LEU A 32 2.27 16.85 -3.78
CA LEU A 32 1.92 17.47 -2.51
C LEU A 32 2.28 18.95 -2.60
N VAL A 33 1.26 19.81 -2.59
CA VAL A 33 1.43 21.27 -2.64
C VAL A 33 0.72 21.88 -1.45
N GLY A 34 1.49 22.49 -0.55
CA GLY A 34 0.97 22.94 0.75
C GLY A 34 0.45 21.74 1.54
N ASN A 35 -0.84 21.76 1.89
CA ASN A 35 -1.52 20.70 2.62
C ASN A 35 -2.41 19.81 1.73
N GLN A 36 -2.27 19.90 0.40
CA GLN A 36 -3.09 19.16 -0.56
C GLN A 36 -2.27 18.11 -1.29
N PHE A 37 -2.64 16.85 -1.09
CA PHE A 37 -2.12 15.71 -1.81
C PHE A 37 -3.06 15.35 -2.95
N THR A 38 -2.56 15.38 -4.19
CA THR A 38 -3.29 14.92 -5.38
C THR A 38 -2.63 13.67 -5.92
N PHE A 39 -3.39 12.69 -6.38
CA PHE A 39 -2.86 11.48 -7.03
C PHE A 39 -3.90 10.86 -7.97
N THR A 40 -3.44 10.08 -8.94
CA THR A 40 -4.28 9.26 -9.81
C THR A 40 -4.00 7.79 -9.56
N ILE A 41 -5.04 7.00 -9.34
CA ILE A 41 -4.96 5.54 -9.30
C ILE A 41 -5.66 4.94 -10.52
N THR A 42 -5.01 3.97 -11.15
CA THR A 42 -5.54 3.19 -12.28
C THR A 42 -5.65 1.75 -11.87
N ASN A 43 -6.84 1.16 -11.97
CA ASN A 43 -7.02 -0.27 -11.78
C ASN A 43 -6.51 -1.01 -13.01
N THR A 44 -5.41 -1.75 -12.89
CA THR A 44 -4.78 -2.49 -13.99
C THR A 44 -5.20 -3.96 -14.05
N SER A 45 -6.16 -4.37 -13.22
CA SER A 45 -6.69 -5.74 -13.08
C SER A 45 -7.64 -6.10 -14.23
N VAL A 46 -7.10 -6.24 -15.45
CA VAL A 46 -7.85 -6.52 -16.69
C VAL A 46 -7.64 -7.91 -17.25
N ALA A 47 -6.65 -8.66 -16.74
CA ALA A 47 -6.34 -9.98 -17.28
C ALA A 47 -7.35 -11.04 -16.81
N PRO A 48 -7.61 -12.09 -17.60
CA PRO A 48 -8.45 -13.21 -17.17
C PRO A 48 -7.89 -13.83 -15.90
N GLY A 49 -8.74 -14.04 -14.89
CA GLY A 49 -8.33 -14.62 -13.60
C GLY A 49 -7.59 -13.66 -12.65
N SER A 50 -7.50 -12.37 -12.99
CA SER A 50 -7.10 -11.30 -12.08
C SER A 50 -7.99 -10.08 -12.25
N THR A 51 -9.30 -10.32 -12.19
CA THR A 51 -10.32 -9.26 -12.26
C THR A 51 -10.62 -8.76 -10.85
N GLY A 52 -10.98 -7.47 -10.72
CA GLY A 52 -11.41 -6.89 -9.45
C GLY A 52 -11.74 -5.41 -9.61
N THR A 53 -12.54 -4.88 -8.69
CA THR A 53 -12.88 -3.44 -8.62
C THR A 53 -12.27 -2.85 -7.37
N ILE A 54 -11.60 -1.71 -7.49
CA ILE A 54 -11.09 -0.99 -6.31
C ILE A 54 -12.28 -0.30 -5.67
N THR A 55 -12.55 -0.59 -4.40
CA THR A 55 -13.69 -0.01 -3.68
C THR A 55 -13.26 0.92 -2.55
N ASN A 56 -12.05 0.73 -2.02
CA ASN A 56 -11.52 1.55 -0.93
C ASN A 56 -10.03 1.83 -1.12
N LEU A 57 -9.58 3.00 -0.67
CA LEU A 57 -8.17 3.38 -0.60
C LEU A 57 -7.84 3.79 0.83
N GLY A 58 -6.84 3.16 1.44
CA GLY A 58 -6.39 3.44 2.80
C GLY A 58 -5.01 4.07 2.79
N PHE A 59 -4.73 4.94 3.76
CA PHE A 59 -3.44 5.61 3.90
C PHE A 59 -2.86 5.32 5.29
N ALA A 60 -1.71 4.64 5.33
CA ALA A 60 -0.98 4.38 6.59
C ALA A 60 0.19 5.38 6.70
N LEU A 61 -0.11 6.63 7.02
CA LEU A 61 0.88 7.69 7.09
C LEU A 61 1.72 7.52 8.38
N PRO A 62 3.05 7.81 8.36
CA PRO A 62 3.91 7.53 9.51
C PRO A 62 3.78 8.58 10.62
N GLY A 63 3.56 8.17 11.87
CA GLY A 63 3.39 9.08 13.03
C GLY A 63 1.92 9.29 13.42
N ASN A 64 1.67 9.97 14.53
CA ASN A 64 0.32 10.26 14.99
C ASN A 64 -0.16 11.58 14.39
N ARG A 65 -1.19 11.54 13.53
CA ARG A 65 -1.76 12.71 12.87
C ARG A 65 -3.19 12.96 13.33
N ALA A 66 -3.61 14.22 13.26
CA ALA A 66 -5.00 14.57 13.51
C ALA A 66 -5.89 14.03 12.37
N ASN A 67 -7.03 13.44 12.72
CA ASN A 67 -8.04 12.97 11.77
C ASN A 67 -8.84 14.14 11.17
N ASN A 68 -8.16 15.07 10.49
CA ASN A 68 -8.76 16.29 9.92
C ASN A 68 -8.70 16.33 8.38
N PHE A 69 -8.47 15.19 7.74
CA PHE A 69 -8.39 15.10 6.28
C PHE A 69 -9.76 15.35 5.62
N THR A 70 -9.76 15.98 4.45
CA THR A 70 -10.97 16.28 3.69
C THR A 70 -10.77 15.96 2.21
N LEU A 71 -11.83 15.45 1.57
CA LEU A 71 -11.82 15.21 0.13
C LEU A 71 -12.14 16.53 -0.56
N VAL A 72 -11.13 17.13 -1.19
CA VAL A 72 -11.29 18.39 -1.93
C VAL A 72 -11.98 18.14 -3.27
N SER A 73 -11.51 17.12 -4.00
CA SER A 73 -12.09 16.73 -5.29
C SER A 73 -11.83 15.27 -5.62
N SER A 74 -12.72 14.70 -6.43
CA SER A 74 -12.58 13.36 -7.00
C SER A 74 -13.18 13.32 -8.40
N THR A 75 -12.53 12.63 -9.34
CA THR A 75 -13.14 12.32 -10.65
C THR A 75 -14.14 11.16 -10.57
N ASN A 76 -14.15 10.40 -9.47
CA ASN A 76 -15.20 9.44 -9.13
C ASN A 76 -15.99 9.95 -7.91
N SER A 77 -17.16 10.52 -8.16
CA SER A 77 -18.02 11.15 -7.14
C SER A 77 -18.63 10.18 -6.13
N ASN A 78 -18.48 8.87 -6.32
CA ASN A 78 -18.99 7.88 -5.37
C ASN A 78 -18.09 7.75 -4.12
N TYR A 79 -16.86 8.26 -4.19
CA TYR A 79 -15.93 8.22 -3.08
C TYR A 79 -16.17 9.36 -2.09
N THR A 80 -16.11 9.02 -0.80
CA THR A 80 -16.05 9.98 0.32
C THR A 80 -14.88 9.63 1.23
N ILE A 81 -14.40 10.59 2.02
CA ILE A 81 -13.47 10.29 3.12
C ILE A 81 -14.24 9.75 4.32
N ALA A 82 -13.60 8.80 4.99
CA ALA A 82 -13.90 8.36 6.33
C ALA A 82 -12.61 8.35 7.18
N HIS A 83 -12.77 8.61 8.47
CA HIS A 83 -11.72 8.54 9.46
C HIS A 83 -11.90 7.29 10.33
N ASP A 84 -10.90 6.97 11.15
CA ASP A 84 -11.00 5.86 12.11
C ASP A 84 -12.26 6.00 13.01
N LEU A 85 -13.09 4.95 13.03
CA LEU A 85 -14.36 4.83 13.77
C LEU A 85 -14.38 3.61 14.72
N ASN A 86 -13.22 3.03 15.05
CA ASN A 86 -12.96 1.84 15.87
C ASN A 86 -12.81 0.53 15.07
N ALA A 87 -11.57 0.05 14.98
CA ALA A 87 -11.22 -1.31 14.60
C ALA A 87 -11.97 -2.35 15.46
N THR A 88 -12.94 -3.05 14.88
CA THR A 88 -13.67 -4.12 15.58
C THR A 88 -13.12 -5.49 15.17
N SER A 89 -12.88 -6.34 16.17
CA SER A 89 -12.43 -7.73 16.07
C SER A 89 -13.29 -8.55 15.09
N GLY A 90 -12.63 -9.33 14.21
CA GLY A 90 -13.25 -10.13 13.13
C GLY A 90 -13.12 -9.52 11.72
N SER A 91 -12.65 -8.28 11.62
CA SER A 91 -12.28 -7.63 10.35
C SER A 91 -10.94 -8.17 9.84
N GLN A 92 -10.81 -8.55 8.57
CA GLN A 92 -9.55 -9.01 7.98
C GLN A 92 -8.55 -7.85 7.74
N ASN A 93 -8.03 -7.37 8.88
CA ASN A 93 -6.73 -6.78 9.15
C ASN A 93 -6.33 -5.47 8.45
N PHE A 94 -6.69 -4.35 9.09
CA PHE A 94 -5.79 -3.20 9.20
C PHE A 94 -4.61 -3.60 10.09
N VAL A 95 -3.43 -3.88 9.55
CA VAL A 95 -2.25 -4.18 10.39
C VAL A 95 -1.69 -2.92 11.08
N SER A 96 -2.23 -1.75 10.72
CA SER A 96 -2.09 -0.46 11.41
C SER A 96 -3.28 0.40 11.00
N SER A 97 -3.93 1.07 11.95
CA SER A 97 -4.98 2.07 11.69
C SER A 97 -4.59 2.99 10.52
N PHE A 98 -5.43 3.08 9.48
CA PHE A 98 -5.24 4.12 8.47
C PHE A 98 -5.64 5.47 9.05
N ASP A 99 -4.85 6.51 8.77
CA ASP A 99 -5.19 7.89 9.14
C ASP A 99 -6.46 8.37 8.40
N LEU A 100 -6.65 7.89 7.18
CA LEU A 100 -7.83 8.16 6.38
C LEU A 100 -8.13 7.03 5.40
N VAL A 101 -9.41 6.96 5.01
CA VAL A 101 -9.89 6.02 4.00
C VAL A 101 -10.79 6.74 3.00
N LEU A 102 -10.54 6.55 1.71
CA LEU A 102 -11.50 6.85 0.65
C LEU A 102 -12.39 5.61 0.43
N ILE A 103 -13.70 5.78 0.51
CA ILE A 103 -14.67 4.68 0.40
C ILE A 103 -15.76 4.97 -0.64
N ASP A 104 -16.09 3.99 -1.48
CA ASP A 104 -17.12 4.06 -2.53
C ASP A 104 -18.55 3.82 -2.00
N LYS A 105 -18.95 4.62 -1.01
CA LYS A 105 -20.25 4.66 -0.31
C LYS A 105 -21.36 3.69 -0.79
N PRO A 106 -21.71 2.71 0.08
CA PRO A 106 -23.11 2.39 0.32
C PRO A 106 -23.44 2.45 1.83
N ASN A 107 -24.32 3.38 2.21
CA ASN A 107 -25.04 3.54 3.49
C ASN A 107 -24.37 3.09 4.82
N GLY A 108 -24.09 4.08 5.69
CA GLY A 108 -24.37 3.97 7.13
C GLY A 108 -23.20 3.76 8.08
N ASN A 109 -22.10 3.11 7.69
CA ASN A 109 -20.87 3.02 8.50
C ASN A 109 -19.69 2.71 7.57
N PRO A 110 -18.74 3.65 7.38
CA PRO A 110 -17.63 3.43 6.45
C PRO A 110 -16.66 2.41 7.04
N THR A 111 -16.51 1.25 6.38
CA THR A 111 -15.49 0.25 6.73
C THR A 111 -14.57 0.01 5.54
N PHE A 112 -13.32 -0.34 5.79
CA PHE A 112 -12.39 -0.82 4.74
C PHE A 112 -12.59 -2.32 4.42
N GLY A 113 -13.63 -2.94 5.00
CA GLY A 113 -13.96 -4.34 4.81
C GLY A 113 -14.80 -4.60 3.55
N GLY A 114 -15.37 -3.56 2.95
CA GLY A 114 -16.37 -3.68 1.90
C GLY A 114 -16.58 -2.36 1.15
N GLY A 115 -17.36 -2.44 0.07
CA GLY A 115 -17.70 -1.32 -0.79
C GLY A 115 -18.62 -1.75 -1.93
N SER A 116 -19.11 -0.79 -2.70
CA SER A 116 -20.00 -1.07 -3.83
C SER A 116 -19.21 -1.28 -5.12
N VAL A 117 -19.05 -2.54 -5.52
CA VAL A 117 -18.40 -2.92 -6.80
C VAL A 117 -18.95 -2.12 -8.00
N LYS A 118 -20.23 -1.75 -7.98
CA LYS A 118 -20.86 -0.95 -9.05
C LYS A 118 -20.33 0.50 -9.13
N ASN A 119 -19.86 1.03 -8.01
CA ASN A 119 -19.49 2.43 -7.83
C ASN A 119 -17.97 2.66 -7.76
N GLY A 120 -17.20 1.60 -7.51
CA GLY A 120 -15.75 1.62 -7.43
C GLY A 120 -15.04 1.85 -8.77
N ILE A 121 -13.71 1.72 -8.77
CA ILE A 121 -12.85 1.88 -9.95
C ILE A 121 -12.68 0.52 -10.62
N ALA A 122 -13.41 0.31 -11.71
CA ALA A 122 -13.39 -0.94 -12.48
C ALA A 122 -12.04 -1.16 -13.19
N GLY A 123 -11.74 -2.41 -13.54
CA GLY A 123 -10.53 -2.77 -14.30
C GLY A 123 -10.41 -1.95 -15.59
N GLY A 124 -9.22 -1.40 -15.84
CA GLY A 124 -8.91 -0.56 -17.00
C GLY A 124 -9.32 0.91 -16.85
N THR A 125 -9.88 1.30 -15.71
CA THR A 125 -10.30 2.69 -15.44
C THR A 125 -9.44 3.35 -14.35
N SER A 126 -9.51 4.68 -14.29
CA SER A 126 -8.74 5.50 -13.35
C SER A 126 -9.62 6.49 -12.61
N ALA A 127 -9.18 6.89 -11.41
CA ALA A 127 -9.73 8.03 -10.71
C ALA A 127 -8.61 8.91 -10.13
N THR A 128 -8.83 10.21 -10.13
CA THR A 128 -7.95 11.21 -9.55
C THR A 128 -8.61 11.81 -8.32
N PHE A 129 -7.85 11.92 -7.23
CA PHE A 129 -8.30 12.43 -5.95
C PHE A 129 -7.40 13.57 -5.50
N THR A 130 -8.00 14.56 -4.85
CA THR A 130 -7.28 15.61 -4.11
C THR A 130 -7.78 15.62 -2.67
N ILE A 131 -6.86 15.42 -1.74
CA ILE A 131 -7.12 15.35 -0.30
C ILE A 131 -6.37 16.50 0.37
N ALA A 132 -7.05 17.24 1.23
CA ALA A 132 -6.42 18.22 2.11
C ALA A 132 -6.29 17.66 3.53
N GLY A 133 -5.18 17.91 4.21
CA GLY A 133 -5.02 17.53 5.63
C GLY A 133 -3.59 17.72 6.13
N ASP A 134 -3.27 17.11 7.27
CA ASP A 134 -1.91 17.20 7.81
C ASP A 134 -0.94 16.26 7.09
N PHE A 135 -0.20 16.80 6.13
CA PHE A 135 0.93 16.12 5.49
C PHE A 135 2.29 16.72 5.91
N SER A 136 2.33 17.39 7.06
CA SER A 136 3.55 18.05 7.54
C SER A 136 4.70 17.05 7.70
N GLY A 137 5.89 17.44 7.23
CA GLY A 137 7.09 16.60 7.28
C GLY A 137 7.09 15.41 6.31
N LEU A 138 6.10 15.26 5.42
CA LEU A 138 6.07 14.22 4.41
C LEU A 138 6.37 14.76 3.01
N THR A 139 6.99 13.92 2.18
CA THR A 139 7.08 14.14 0.74
C THR A 139 5.85 13.55 0.03
N ALA A 140 5.56 14.00 -1.19
CA ALA A 140 4.50 13.42 -2.01
C ALA A 140 4.72 11.92 -2.24
N ASP A 141 5.97 11.51 -2.41
CA ASP A 141 6.39 10.12 -2.59
C ASP A 141 6.05 9.25 -1.37
N GLN A 142 6.37 9.73 -0.16
CA GLN A 142 6.05 9.03 1.09
C GLN A 142 4.54 8.85 1.28
N VAL A 143 3.75 9.88 0.96
CA VAL A 143 2.27 9.79 1.04
C VAL A 143 1.74 8.81 0.01
N ALA A 144 2.24 8.85 -1.23
CA ALA A 144 1.80 7.94 -2.28
C ALA A 144 2.13 6.47 -1.92
N HIS A 145 3.34 6.21 -1.42
CA HIS A 145 3.79 4.87 -1.02
C HIS A 145 3.05 4.30 0.20
N ALA A 146 2.34 5.15 0.96
CA ALA A 146 1.48 4.74 2.07
C ALA A 146 0.08 4.29 1.65
N ILE A 147 -0.24 4.32 0.35
CA ILE A 147 -1.56 3.95 -0.17
C ILE A 147 -1.71 2.43 -0.27
N PHE A 148 -2.83 1.94 0.27
CA PHE A 148 -3.34 0.60 0.10
C PHE A 148 -4.66 0.65 -0.66
N ALA A 149 -4.92 -0.32 -1.54
CA ALA A 149 -6.18 -0.43 -2.27
C ALA A 149 -6.90 -1.73 -1.91
N ARG A 150 -8.19 -1.63 -1.61
CA ARG A 150 -9.07 -2.78 -1.44
C ARG A 150 -9.71 -3.12 -2.78
N PHE A 151 -9.54 -4.37 -3.20
CA PHE A 151 -10.22 -4.95 -4.35
C PHE A 151 -11.40 -5.82 -3.88
N GLN A 152 -12.53 -5.67 -4.53
CA GLN A 152 -13.74 -6.47 -4.36
C GLN A 152 -14.17 -7.10 -5.68
N ALA A 153 -15.01 -8.13 -5.59
CA ALA A 153 -15.37 -8.98 -6.73
C ALA A 153 -14.14 -9.55 -7.43
N VAL A 154 -13.12 -9.89 -6.64
CA VAL A 154 -11.88 -10.47 -7.15
C VAL A 154 -12.20 -11.85 -7.69
N ASN A 155 -12.06 -12.03 -9.00
CA ASN A 155 -12.39 -13.27 -9.70
C ASN A 155 -13.82 -13.79 -9.42
N GLY A 156 -14.79 -12.87 -9.29
CA GLY A 156 -16.19 -13.18 -8.99
C GLY A 156 -16.61 -12.61 -7.65
N ASP A 157 -16.38 -13.36 -6.56
CA ASP A 157 -16.86 -13.02 -5.21
C ASP A 157 -15.73 -12.79 -4.20
N GLY A 158 -14.47 -12.85 -4.64
CA GLY A 158 -13.30 -12.71 -3.79
C GLY A 158 -13.02 -11.26 -3.37
N SER A 159 -12.04 -11.11 -2.48
CA SER A 159 -11.52 -9.81 -2.10
C SER A 159 -10.01 -9.91 -1.82
N ASP A 160 -9.29 -8.84 -2.13
CA ASP A 160 -7.85 -8.73 -1.85
C ASP A 160 -7.50 -7.29 -1.45
N VAL A 161 -6.35 -7.13 -0.79
CA VAL A 161 -5.76 -5.82 -0.50
C VAL A 161 -4.44 -5.74 -1.25
N ALA A 162 -4.24 -4.67 -1.98
CA ALA A 162 -2.96 -4.35 -2.58
C ALA A 162 -2.26 -3.25 -1.78
N GLY A 163 -0.94 -3.37 -1.67
CA GLY A 163 -0.09 -2.32 -1.14
C GLY A 163 1.21 -2.28 -1.94
N ASN A 164 2.05 -1.29 -1.64
CA ASN A 164 3.41 -1.33 -2.16
C ASN A 164 4.14 -2.48 -1.45
N GLY A 165 4.56 -3.48 -2.24
CA GLY A 165 5.00 -4.78 -1.76
C GLY A 165 6.24 -4.73 -0.88
N THR A 166 6.09 -4.36 0.39
CA THR A 166 6.98 -4.73 1.47
C THR A 166 6.32 -5.85 2.26
N SER A 167 6.05 -6.99 1.62
CA SER A 167 6.20 -8.22 2.40
C SER A 167 7.61 -8.11 2.97
N PRO A 168 7.84 -8.16 4.30
CA PRO A 168 9.18 -8.22 4.82
C PRO A 168 9.82 -9.37 4.08
N VAL A 169 10.76 -9.07 3.17
CA VAL A 169 11.64 -10.10 2.64
C VAL A 169 12.25 -10.65 3.92
N PRO A 170 11.97 -11.92 4.31
CA PRO A 170 12.63 -12.48 5.47
C PRO A 170 14.11 -12.31 5.15
N GLU A 171 14.81 -11.49 5.94
CA GLU A 171 16.23 -11.30 5.74
C GLU A 171 16.82 -12.70 5.64
N PRO A 172 17.52 -13.02 4.54
CA PRO A 172 17.88 -14.40 4.28
C PRO A 172 18.62 -14.91 5.50
N MET A 173 18.11 -15.98 6.12
CA MET A 173 18.75 -16.67 7.25
C MET A 173 20.20 -17.09 6.94
N SER A 174 20.66 -16.89 5.70
CA SER A 174 22.06 -16.81 5.28
C SER A 174 22.94 -15.99 6.23
N MET A 175 22.49 -14.87 6.83
CA MET A 175 23.32 -14.16 7.83
C MET A 175 23.51 -14.99 9.12
N LEU A 176 22.48 -15.71 9.56
CA LEU A 176 22.55 -16.58 10.73
C LEU A 176 23.38 -17.86 10.43
N LEU A 177 23.30 -18.39 9.21
CA LEU A 177 24.03 -19.57 8.78
C LEU A 177 25.53 -19.28 8.57
N PHE A 178 25.90 -18.10 8.06
CA PHE A 178 27.31 -17.68 7.99
C PHE A 178 27.92 -17.44 9.38
N GLY A 179 27.17 -16.83 10.31
CA GLY A 179 27.65 -16.57 11.68
C GLY A 179 27.86 -17.84 12.50
N THR A 180 26.91 -18.77 12.47
CA THR A 180 27.00 -20.03 13.23
C THR A 180 27.92 -21.06 12.58
N GLY A 181 27.99 -21.11 11.25
CA GLY A 181 28.86 -22.00 10.50
C GLY A 181 30.35 -21.74 10.79
N LEU A 182 30.77 -20.47 10.81
CA LEU A 182 32.16 -20.11 11.09
C LEU A 182 32.58 -20.40 12.54
N ALA A 183 31.68 -20.14 13.50
CA ALA A 183 31.90 -20.45 14.90
C ALA A 183 32.04 -21.96 15.14
N GLY A 184 31.23 -22.78 14.45
CA GLY A 184 31.31 -24.23 14.50
C GLY A 184 32.64 -24.78 13.95
N VAL A 185 33.13 -24.23 12.83
CA VAL A 185 34.42 -24.63 12.24
C VAL A 185 35.59 -24.22 13.14
N ALA A 186 35.57 -23.00 13.69
CA ALA A 186 36.62 -22.52 14.61
C ALA A 186 36.68 -23.35 15.90
N ALA A 187 35.53 -23.70 16.49
CA ALA A 187 35.47 -24.56 17.67
C ALA A 187 36.01 -25.98 17.39
N ARG A 188 35.69 -26.55 16.22
CA ARG A 188 36.18 -27.87 15.81
C ARG A 188 37.69 -27.88 15.55
N ALA A 189 38.22 -26.83 14.93
CA ALA A 189 39.66 -26.69 14.70
C ALA A 189 40.46 -26.56 16.02
N ARG A 190 39.90 -25.87 17.04
CA ARG A 190 40.55 -25.69 18.35
C ARG A 190 40.64 -27.00 19.15
N ARG A 191 39.59 -27.84 19.11
CA ARG A 191 39.61 -29.16 19.77
C ARG A 191 40.67 -30.11 19.20
N ARG A 192 40.91 -30.09 17.88
CA ARG A 192 41.93 -30.94 17.24
C ARG A 192 43.37 -30.58 17.63
N ARG A 193 43.65 -29.32 17.96
CA ARG A 193 44.99 -28.89 18.40
C ARG A 193 45.29 -29.21 19.86
N GLN A 194 44.27 -29.44 20.68
CA GLN A 194 44.44 -29.75 22.10
C GLN A 194 44.60 -31.26 22.37
N GLY A 195 44.18 -32.13 21.44
CA GLY A 195 44.38 -33.59 21.52
C GLY A 195 45.68 -34.12 20.91
N ALA A 196 46.61 -33.24 20.50
CA ALA A 196 47.88 -33.62 19.86
C ALA A 196 49.10 -33.39 20.79
N LYS A 197 48.88 -33.39 22.11
CA LYS A 197 49.95 -33.39 23.12
C LYS A 197 49.89 -34.70 23.91
N GLU A 198 50.48 -35.73 23.33
CA GLU A 198 51.09 -36.86 24.04
C GLU A 198 52.48 -37.07 23.47
#